data_AF-A0A2H0V109-F1
#
_entry.id   AF-A0A2H0V109-F1
#
_cell.length_a   1.000
_cell.length_b   1.000
_cell.length_c   1.000
_cell.angle_alpha   90.00
_cell.angle_beta   90.00
_cell.angle_gamma   90.00
#
_symmetry.space_group_name_H-M   'P 1'
#
loop_
_entity.id
_entity.type
_entity.pdbx_description
1 polymer ?
#
loop_
_entity_poly.entity_id
_entity_poly.type
_entity_poly.pdbx_seq_one_letter_code
_entity_poly.pdbx_strand_id
1 'polypeptide(L)' 'MIKLAKKLGYAKYDFYGIDEKKWPGVTRFKRGFGGGEINYQGCFDIVFNNKWYEIYKLVKWLKKLM' A
#
# COMPACT_ATOMS: atom_id res chain seq x y z
N MET A 1 -16.64 12.00 7.30
CA MET A 1 -16.83 10.76 6.54
C MET A 1 -17.19 9.55 7.39
N ILE A 2 -16.48 9.22 8.48
CA ILE A 2 -16.84 8.08 9.35
C ILE A 2 -18.29 8.13 9.84
N LYS A 3 -18.77 9.29 10.32
CA LYS A 3 -20.17 9.47 10.75
C LYS A 3 -21.17 9.25 9.60
N LEU A 4 -20.84 9.73 8.39
CA LEU A 4 -21.65 9.51 7.20
C LEU A 4 -21.69 8.02 6.84
N ALA A 5 -20.54 7.35 6.89
CA ALA A 5 -20.46 5.92 6.59
C ALA A 5 -21.31 5.08 7.56
N LYS A 6 -21.30 5.43 8.85
CA LYS A 6 -22.21 4.84 9.85
C LYS A 6 -23.68 5.11 9.53
N LYS A 7 -24.04 6.37 9.18
CA LYS A 7 -25.41 6.74 8.80
C LYS A 7 -25.91 5.96 7.58
N LEU A 8 -25.03 5.66 6.64
CA LEU A 8 -25.33 4.91 5.42
C LEU A 8 -25.29 3.38 5.61
N GLY A 9 -25.01 2.88 6.82
CA GLY A 9 -25.03 1.45 7.12
C GLY A 9 -23.79 0.67 6.66
N TYR A 10 -22.67 1.31 6.35
CA TYR A 10 -21.44 0.60 5.97
C TYR A 10 -20.80 -0.09 7.18
N ALA A 11 -20.38 -1.34 6.98
CA ALA A 11 -19.77 -2.16 8.03
C ALA A 11 -18.33 -1.78 8.38
N LYS A 12 -17.57 -1.22 7.44
CA LYS A 12 -16.15 -0.88 7.59
C LYS A 12 -15.86 0.48 6.98
N TYR A 13 -14.88 1.18 7.55
CA TYR A 13 -14.34 2.43 7.00
C TYR A 13 -12.84 2.24 6.76
N ASP A 14 -12.40 2.37 5.52
CA ASP A 14 -11.01 2.17 5.13
C ASP A 14 -10.23 3.50 5.19
N PHE A 15 -9.10 3.49 5.90
CA PHE A 15 -8.17 4.61 5.99
C PHE A 15 -7.04 4.54 4.96
N TYR A 16 -7.02 3.53 4.09
CA TYR A 16 -5.98 3.23 3.10
C TYR A 16 -4.61 2.91 3.73
N GLY A 17 -3.59 2.81 2.88
CA GLY A 17 -2.24 2.41 3.27
C GLY A 17 -1.57 3.30 4.31
N ILE A 18 -0.66 2.67 5.06
CA ILE A 18 0.22 3.27 6.05
C ILE A 18 1.67 2.92 5.69
N ASP A 19 2.61 3.72 6.16
CA ASP A 19 4.04 3.45 6.08
C ASP A 19 4.72 4.11 7.27
N GLU A 20 5.20 3.32 8.23
CA GLU A 20 5.78 3.84 9.47
C GLU A 20 7.14 4.50 9.23
N LYS A 21 7.90 4.02 8.24
CA LYS A 21 9.22 4.54 7.91
C LYS A 21 9.13 5.82 7.09
N LYS A 22 8.22 5.84 6.11
CA LYS A 22 8.03 6.97 5.20
C LYS A 22 7.12 8.05 5.78
N TRP A 23 6.08 7.66 6.52
CA TRP A 23 5.01 8.54 7.00
C TRP A 23 4.60 8.24 8.46
N PRO A 24 5.51 8.39 9.44
CA PRO A 24 5.26 8.00 10.83
C PRO A 24 4.05 8.75 11.45
N GLY A 25 3.88 10.04 11.16
CA GLY A 25 2.77 10.83 11.68
C GLY A 25 1.40 10.40 11.14
N VAL A 26 1.31 10.17 9.83
CA VAL A 26 0.06 9.69 9.18
C VAL A 26 -0.29 8.29 9.68
N THR A 27 0.71 7.42 9.81
CA THR A 27 0.55 6.06 10.35
C THR A 27 0.05 6.09 11.78
N ARG A 28 0.67 6.90 12.66
CA ARG A 28 0.22 7.08 14.05
C ARG A 28 -1.21 7.64 14.13
N PHE A 29 -1.54 8.62 13.29
CA PHE A 29 -2.89 9.19 13.23
C PHE A 29 -3.94 8.14 12.87
N LYS A 30 -3.69 7.33 11.83
CA LYS A 30 -4.62 6.28 11.39
C LYS A 30 -4.76 5.15 12.42
N ARG A 31 -3.66 4.73 13.05
CA ARG A 31 -3.67 3.74 14.15
C ARG A 31 -4.47 4.23 15.37
N GLY A 32 -4.48 5.54 15.62
CA GLY A 32 -5.24 6.15 16.73
C GLY A 32 -6.76 5.92 16.69
N PHE A 33 -7.32 5.51 15.55
CA PHE A 33 -8.74 5.16 15.44
C PHE A 33 -9.08 3.75 15.95
N GLY A 34 -8.08 2.95 16.37
CA GLY A 34 -8.29 1.64 16.99
C GLY A 34 -8.79 0.55 16.04
N GLY A 35 -8.60 0.72 14.73
CA GLY A 35 -8.92 -0.28 13.70
C GLY A 35 -7.82 -1.34 13.53
N GLY A 36 -8.04 -2.29 12.62
CA GLY A 36 -7.04 -3.30 12.22
C GLY A 36 -6.29 -2.92 10.95
N GLU A 37 -5.10 -3.49 10.77
CA GLU A 37 -4.29 -3.38 9.56
C GLU A 37 -4.46 -4.63 8.72
N ILE A 38 -4.69 -4.48 7.41
CA ILE A 38 -4.75 -5.59 6.46
C ILE A 38 -3.52 -5.51 5.58
N ASN A 39 -2.67 -6.54 5.65
CA ASN A 39 -1.54 -6.69 4.75
C ASN A 39 -1.99 -7.50 3.52
N TYR A 40 -2.32 -6.78 2.44
CA TYR A 40 -2.64 -7.42 1.17
C TYR A 40 -1.39 -8.04 0.55
N GLN A 41 -1.59 -9.04 -0.31
CA GLN A 41 -0.52 -9.51 -1.16
C GLN A 41 0.03 -8.35 -1.98
N GLY A 42 1.35 -8.36 -2.21
CA GLY A 42 2.00 -7.39 -3.07
C GLY A 42 1.51 -7.49 -4.52
N CYS A 43 2.10 -6.67 -5.38
CA CYS A 43 1.84 -6.75 -6.81
C CYS A 43 2.54 -7.98 -7.41
N PHE A 44 1.85 -8.67 -8.31
CA PHE A 44 2.40 -9.77 -9.09
C PHE A 44 2.56 -9.33 -10.55
N ASP A 45 3.73 -9.60 -11.13
CA ASP A 45 3.99 -9.33 -12.53
C ASP A 45 3.72 -10.59 -13.36
N ILE A 46 2.87 -10.47 -14.39
CA ILE A 46 2.70 -11.52 -15.41
C ILE A 46 3.69 -11.21 -16.54
N VAL A 47 4.72 -12.05 -16.67
CA VAL A 47 5.82 -11.81 -17.60
C VAL A 47 5.54 -12.44 -18.96
N PHE A 48 5.31 -11.62 -19.97
CA PHE A 48 5.08 -12.08 -21.36
C PHE A 48 6.38 -12.34 -22.12
N ASN A 49 7.47 -11.65 -21.78
CA ASN A 49 8.78 -11.85 -22.39
C ASN A 49 9.89 -11.78 -21.33
N ASN A 50 10.49 -12.94 -21.07
CA ASN A 50 11.50 -13.07 -20.02
C ASN A 50 12.73 -12.21 -20.28
N LYS A 51 13.22 -12.13 -21.53
CA LYS A 51 14.45 -11.37 -21.86
C LYS A 51 14.29 -9.89 -21.56
N TRP A 52 13.20 -9.29 -22.00
CA TRP A 52 12.91 -7.87 -21.73
C TRP A 52 12.65 -7.59 -20.25
N TYR A 53 11.99 -8.51 -19.56
CA TYR A 53 11.73 -8.36 -18.13
C TYR A 53 13.01 -8.42 -17.29
N GLU A 54 13.98 -9.28 -17.65
CA GLU A 54 15.30 -9.29 -17.01
C GLU A 54 16.05 -7.97 -17.23
N ILE A 55 16.03 -7.41 -18.45
CA ILE A 55 16.64 -6.10 -18.73
C ILE A 55 15.96 -5.00 -17.90
N TYR A 56 14.62 -4.99 -17.83
CA TYR A 56 13.87 -4.05 -17.00
C TYR A 56 14.27 -4.15 -15.52
N LYS A 57 14.35 -5.37 -14.97
CA LYS A 57 14.76 -5.60 -13.57
C LYS A 57 16.18 -5.08 -13.31
N LEU A 58 17.12 -5.35 -14.23
CA LEU A 58 18.48 -4.84 -14.12
C LEU A 58 18.54 -3.32 -14.08
N VAL A 59 17.85 -2.64 -15.01
CA VAL A 59 17.81 -1.18 -15.07
C VAL A 59 17.16 -0.59 -13.81
N LYS A 60 16.07 -1.19 -13.32
CA LYS A 60 15.39 -0.77 -12.08
C LYS A 60 16.29 -0.94 -10.86
N TRP A 61 17.07 -2.01 -10.80
CA TRP A 61 18.04 -2.24 -9.74
C TRP A 61 19.18 -1.21 -9.77
N LEU A 62 19.75 -0.94 -10.95
CA LEU A 62 20.78 0.10 -11.11
C LEU A 62 20.28 1.48 -10.68
N LYS A 63 19.05 1.85 -11.04
CA LYS A 63 18.40 3.10 -10.60
C LYS A 63 18.18 3.22 -9.10
N LYS A 64 18.17 2.11 -8.37
CA LYS A 64 18.02 2.12 -6.90
C LYS A 64 19.38 2.29 -6.20
N LEU A 65 20.47 1.93 -6.87
CA LEU A 65 21.83 2.04 -6.33
C LEU A 65 22.44 3.43 -6.49
N MET A 66 22.09 4.12 -7.59
CA MET A 66 22.47 5.51 -7.85
C MET A 66 21.51 6.48 -7.16
#